data_AF-K1SNK4-F1
#
_entry.id   AF-K1SNK4-F1
#
_cell.length_a   1.000
_cell.length_b   1.000
_cell.length_c   1.000
_cell.angle_alpha   90.00
_cell.angle_beta   90.00
_cell.angle_gamma   90.00
#
_symmetry.space_group_name_H-M   'P 1'
#
loop_
_entity.id
_entity.type
_entity.pdbx_description
1 polymer ?
#
loop_
_entity_poly.entity_id
_entity_poly.type
_entity_poly.pdbx_seq_one_letter_code
_entity_poly.pdbx_strand_id
1 'polypeptide(L)'
;MKESCLLTSELEKTNEAYALAKISGLKYCEFLNRQYGTDYISVMPTNLYGPNDNYHPTHSHVLPALIRRFHEAKESGAKEVVCWGTGTPPARVPLCG
;
A
#
# COMPACT_ATOMS: atom_id res chain seq x y z
N MET A 1 -10.14 7.22 -7.10
CA MET A 1 -11.25 6.55 -6.40
C MET A 1 -11.94 7.61 -5.55
N LYS A 2 -13.28 7.72 -5.57
CA LYS A 2 -13.99 8.65 -4.68
C LYS A 2 -14.10 8.01 -3.29
N GLU A 3 -14.02 8.82 -2.24
CA GLU A 3 -14.11 8.35 -0.85
C GLU A 3 -15.44 7.63 -0.55
N SER A 4 -16.51 8.02 -1.25
CA SER A 4 -17.83 7.37 -1.21
C SER A 4 -17.86 5.91 -1.65
N CYS A 5 -16.77 5.39 -2.22
CA CYS A 5 -16.63 3.99 -2.62
C CYS A 5 -15.96 3.12 -1.53
N LEU A 6 -15.55 3.72 -0.40
CA LEU A 6 -15.04 2.95 0.74
C LEU A 6 -16.18 2.08 1.29
N LEU A 7 -15.90 0.79 1.49
CA LEU A 7 -16.82 -0.23 2.02
C LEU A 7 -17.92 -0.73 1.07
N THR A 8 -17.94 -0.30 -0.20
CA THR A 8 -19.02 -0.68 -1.14
C THR A 8 -18.70 -1.89 -2.01
N SER A 9 -17.47 -2.41 -1.96
CA SER A 9 -17.02 -3.56 -2.76
C SER A 9 -16.57 -4.71 -1.86
N GLU A 10 -16.58 -5.93 -2.41
CA GLU A 10 -15.97 -7.09 -1.73
C GLU A 10 -14.51 -6.81 -1.37
N LEU A 11 -14.11 -7.28 -0.20
CA LEU A 11 -12.73 -7.22 0.25
C LEU A 11 -11.94 -8.35 -0.41
N GLU A 12 -10.71 -8.05 -0.79
CA GLU A 12 -9.80 -9.06 -1.30
C GLU A 12 -9.51 -10.08 -0.18
N LYS A 13 -9.79 -11.37 -0.43
CA LYS A 13 -9.73 -12.45 0.58
C LYS A 13 -8.39 -12.53 1.31
N THR A 14 -7.28 -12.29 0.62
CA THR A 14 -5.93 -12.32 1.21
C THR A 14 -5.70 -11.20 2.23
N ASN A 15 -6.38 -10.06 2.06
CA ASN A 15 -6.20 -8.85 2.88
C ASN A 15 -7.44 -8.52 3.72
N GLU A 16 -8.44 -9.41 3.74
CA GLU A 16 -9.77 -9.16 4.32
C GLU A 16 -9.70 -8.81 5.81
N ALA A 17 -8.98 -9.61 6.60
CA ALA A 17 -8.83 -9.37 8.04
C ALA A 17 -8.16 -8.02 8.34
N TYR A 18 -7.14 -7.65 7.57
CA TYR A 18 -6.46 -6.37 7.70
C TYR A 18 -7.38 -5.20 7.32
N ALA A 19 -8.10 -5.34 6.19
CA ALA A 19 -9.06 -4.34 5.74
C ALA A 19 -10.16 -4.14 6.78
N LEU A 20 -10.76 -5.20 7.31
CA LEU A 20 -11.77 -5.12 8.36
C LEU A 20 -11.26 -4.38 9.60
N ALA A 21 -10.07 -4.71 10.08
CA ALA A 21 -9.48 -4.03 11.24
C ALA A 21 -9.32 -2.51 11.01
N LYS A 22 -8.84 -2.12 9.83
CA LYS A 22 -8.68 -0.69 9.47
C LYS A 22 -10.02 0.03 9.33
N ILE A 23 -11.03 -0.64 8.80
CA ILE A 23 -12.39 -0.12 8.67
C ILE A 23 -13.03 0.07 10.05
N SER A 24 -12.89 -0.91 10.94
CA SER A 24 -13.37 -0.83 12.32
C SER A 24 -12.74 0.35 13.06
N GLY A 25 -11.44 0.57 12.90
CA GLY A 25 -10.76 1.74 13.47
C GLY A 25 -11.31 3.08 12.97
N LEU A 26 -11.56 3.19 11.66
CA LEU A 26 -12.15 4.40 11.07
C LEU A 26 -13.55 4.68 11.64
N LYS A 27 -14.41 3.65 11.73
CA LYS A 27 -15.75 3.78 12.32
C LYS A 27 -15.69 4.09 13.81
N TYR A 28 -14.72 3.54 14.52
CA TYR A 28 -14.52 3.83 15.93
C TYR A 28 -14.23 5.32 16.17
N CYS A 29 -13.31 5.91 15.41
CA CYS A 29 -13.06 7.36 15.47
C CYS A 29 -14.30 8.18 15.14
N GLU A 30 -15.08 7.79 14.12
CA GLU A 30 -16.34 8.46 13.74
C GLU A 30 -17.35 8.45 14.90
N PHE A 31 -17.51 7.33 15.60
CA PHE A 31 -18.43 7.21 16.72
C PHE A 31 -17.94 7.94 17.98
N LEU A 32 -16.64 7.93 18.27
CA LEU A 32 -16.08 8.69 19.38
C LEU A 32 -16.30 10.20 19.20
N ASN A 33 -16.07 10.71 17.99
CA ASN A 33 -16.31 12.13 17.69
C ASN A 33 -17.79 12.49 17.86
N ARG A 34 -18.71 11.60 17.44
CA ARG A 34 -20.16 11.80 17.62
C ARG A 34 -20.60 11.75 19.08
N GLN A 35 -20.08 10.81 19.86
CA GLN A 35 -20.55 10.57 21.22
C GLN A 35 -19.93 11.55 22.22
N TYR A 36 -18.65 11.87 22.05
CA TYR A 36 -17.87 12.62 23.05
C TYR A 36 -17.39 13.99 22.54
N GLY A 37 -17.72 14.38 21.31
CA GLY A 37 -17.27 15.66 20.73
C GLY A 37 -15.76 15.74 20.50
N THR A 38 -15.08 14.59 20.35
CA THR A 38 -13.64 14.53 20.03
C THR A 38 -13.39 14.91 18.57
N ASP A 39 -12.13 15.21 18.24
CA ASP A 39 -11.68 15.55 16.88
C ASP A 39 -10.61 14.57 16.37
N TYR A 40 -10.97 13.30 16.29
CA TYR A 40 -10.09 12.27 15.74
C TYR A 40 -10.18 12.20 14.22
N ILE A 41 -9.04 12.36 13.56
CA ILE A 41 -8.90 12.28 12.10
C ILE A 41 -8.23 10.95 11.74
N SER A 42 -8.89 10.17 10.88
CA SER A 42 -8.35 8.91 10.35
C SER A 42 -7.95 9.09 8.89
N VAL A 43 -6.66 8.90 8.59
CA VAL A 43 -6.13 8.92 7.22
C VAL A 43 -5.80 7.51 6.75
N MET A 44 -6.25 7.15 5.55
CA MET A 44 -5.97 5.86 4.91
C MET A 44 -4.96 6.06 3.78
N PRO A 45 -3.65 5.93 4.03
CA PRO A 45 -2.67 5.97 2.96
C PRO A 45 -2.85 4.78 2.03
N THR A 46 -2.58 4.99 0.74
CA THR A 46 -2.41 3.94 -0.27
C THR A 46 -0.99 3.35 -0.18
N ASN A 47 -0.57 2.50 -1.11
CA ASN A 47 0.75 1.85 -1.12
C ASN A 47 1.86 2.91 -0.99
N LEU A 48 2.59 2.93 0.13
CA LEU A 48 3.69 3.84 0.37
C LEU A 48 5.03 3.19 0.01
N TYR A 49 6.02 4.01 -0.30
CA TYR A 49 7.43 3.61 -0.39
C TYR A 49 8.32 4.75 0.10
N GLY A 50 9.51 4.42 0.61
CA GLY A 50 10.45 5.44 1.08
C GLY A 50 11.63 4.87 1.87
N PRO A 51 12.46 5.75 2.44
CA PRO A 51 13.53 5.33 3.35
C PRO A 51 12.95 4.51 4.52
N ASN A 52 13.56 3.37 4.84
CA ASN A 52 13.09 2.33 5.79
C ASN A 52 12.02 1.36 5.27
N ASP A 53 11.69 1.35 3.97
CA ASP A 53 10.87 0.28 3.39
C ASP A 53 11.64 -1.05 3.37
N ASN A 54 10.92 -2.16 3.25
CA ASN A 54 11.54 -3.47 3.22
C ASN A 54 12.09 -3.76 1.82
N TYR A 55 13.43 -3.70 1.68
CA TYR A 55 14.15 -4.02 0.44
C TYR A 55 14.56 -5.50 0.35
N HIS A 56 13.98 -6.38 1.17
CA HIS A 56 14.33 -7.81 1.16
C HIS A 56 13.85 -8.51 -0.12
N PRO A 57 14.69 -9.29 -0.83
CA PRO A 57 14.41 -9.82 -2.17
C PRO A 57 13.16 -10.70 -2.31
N THR A 58 12.65 -11.25 -1.20
CA THR A 58 11.47 -12.14 -1.16
C THR A 58 10.23 -11.51 -0.52
N HIS A 59 10.36 -10.40 0.22
CA HIS A 59 9.29 -9.79 1.01
C HIS A 59 9.17 -8.27 0.81
N SER A 60 9.72 -7.77 -0.30
CA SER A 60 9.66 -6.36 -0.67
C SER A 60 8.40 -6.03 -1.43
N HIS A 61 7.83 -4.86 -1.16
CA HIS A 61 6.82 -4.26 -2.03
C HIS A 61 7.37 -4.13 -3.45
N VAL A 62 6.48 -4.13 -4.45
CA VAL A 62 6.83 -4.15 -5.88
C VAL A 62 7.87 -3.10 -6.24
N LEU A 63 7.74 -1.88 -5.71
CA LEU A 63 8.61 -0.76 -6.08
C LEU A 63 10.03 -0.88 -5.47
N PRO A 64 10.22 -1.12 -4.16
CA PRO A 64 11.52 -1.49 -3.57
C PRO A 64 12.19 -2.68 -4.27
N ALA A 65 11.42 -3.72 -4.61
CA ALA A 65 11.92 -4.90 -5.31
C ALA A 65 12.51 -4.54 -6.67
N LEU A 66 11.80 -3.70 -7.44
CA LEU A 66 12.25 -3.27 -8.76
C LEU A 66 13.50 -2.37 -8.69
N ILE A 67 13.51 -1.40 -7.77
CA ILE A 67 14.67 -0.51 -7.56
C ILE A 67 15.92 -1.35 -7.27
N ARG A 68 15.80 -2.34 -6.39
CA ARG A 68 16.90 -3.24 -6.03
C ARG A 68 17.36 -4.07 -7.21
N ARG A 69 16.44 -4.68 -7.97
CA ARG A 69 16.80 -5.53 -9.13
C ARG A 69 17.48 -4.75 -10.24
N PHE A 70 17.06 -3.51 -10.49
CA PHE A 70 17.75 -2.63 -11.46
C PHE A 70 19.13 -2.21 -10.97
N HIS A 71 19.28 -1.96 -9.66
CA HIS A 71 20.58 -1.66 -9.07
C HIS A 71 21.55 -2.84 -9.22
N GLU A 72 21.13 -4.06 -8.87
CA GLU A 72 21.95 -5.27 -8.99
C GLU A 72 22.28 -5.61 -10.45
N ALA A 73 21.33 -5.42 -11.38
CA ALA A 73 21.57 -5.60 -12.81
C ALA A 73 22.63 -4.64 -13.35
N LYS A 74 22.63 -3.38 -12.87
CA LYS A 74 23.65 -2.40 -13.22
C LYS A 74 25.02 -2.78 -12.67
N GLU A 75 25.09 -3.23 -11.42
CA GLU A 75 26.36 -3.65 -10.80
C GLU A 75 26.94 -4.93 -11.42
N SER A 76 26.08 -5.88 -11.80
CA SER A 76 26.49 -7.15 -12.42
C SER A 76 26.67 -7.09 -13.94
N GLY A 77 26.30 -5.97 -14.59
CA GLY A 77 26.36 -5.82 -16.04
C GLY A 77 25.33 -6.67 -16.79
N ALA A 78 24.23 -7.07 -16.15
CA ALA A 78 23.17 -7.86 -16.76
C ALA A 78 22.46 -7.07 -17.88
N LYS A 79 22.24 -7.71 -19.03
CA LYS A 79 21.62 -7.08 -20.21
C LYS A 79 20.09 -6.95 -20.10
N GLU A 80 19.47 -7.73 -19.22
CA GLU A 80 18.02 -7.78 -19.05
C GLU A 80 17.61 -8.10 -17.61
N VAL A 81 16.40 -7.66 -17.23
CA VAL A 81 15.77 -7.94 -15.94
C VAL A 81 14.35 -8.43 -16.19
N VAL A 82 14.05 -9.67 -15.78
CA VAL A 82 12.73 -10.28 -16.00
C VAL A 82 11.73 -9.82 -14.94
N CYS A 83 10.76 -8.99 -15.29
CA CYS A 83 9.65 -8.65 -14.38
C CYS A 83 8.51 -9.67 -14.51
N TRP A 84 7.99 -10.16 -13.39
CA TRP A 84 6.84 -11.08 -13.40
C TRP A 84 5.55 -10.28 -13.59
N GLY A 85 4.73 -10.69 -14.56
CA GLY A 85 3.45 -10.05 -14.90
C GLY A 85 3.45 -9.31 -16.25
N THR A 86 2.28 -8.89 -16.71
CA THR A 86 2.08 -8.25 -18.03
C THR A 86 2.32 -6.74 -18.04
N GLY A 87 2.64 -6.13 -16.88
CA GLY A 87 2.85 -4.68 -16.74
C GLY A 87 1.61 -3.81 -16.92
N THR A 88 0.44 -4.42 -17.14
CA THR A 88 -0.83 -3.74 -17.42
C THR A 88 -1.56 -3.15 -16.19
N PRO A 89 -1.47 -3.70 -14.96
CA PRO A 89 -2.26 -3.17 -13.86
C PRO A 89 -1.66 -1.85 -13.32
N PRO A 90 -2.46 -0.78 -13.19
CA PRO A 90 -1.98 0.49 -12.66
C PRO A 90 -1.78 0.40 -11.14
N ALA A 91 -0.52 0.42 -10.68
CA ALA A 91 -0.17 0.58 -9.27
C ALA A 91 0.01 2.07 -8.96
N ARG A 92 -0.78 2.61 -8.02
CA ARG A 92 -0.67 4.01 -7.59
C ARG A 92 0.12 4.04 -6.27
N VAL A 93 1.26 4.73 -6.27
CA VAL A 93 2.19 4.77 -5.13
C VAL A 93 2.56 6.23 -4.86
N PRO A 94 2.09 6.86 -3.77
CA PRO A 94 2.52 8.20 -3.40
C PRO A 94 3.94 8.16 -2.83
N LEU A 95 4.68 9.23 -3.06
CA LEU A 95 5.94 9.50 -2.36
C LEU A 95 5.62 9.98 -0.95
N CYS A 96 6.16 9.31 0.07
CA CYS A 96 6.27 9.89 1.41
C CYS A 96 7.43 10.89 1.38
N GLY A 97 7.11 12.18 1.28
CA GLY A 97 8.05 13.30 1.34
C GLY A 97 7.68 14.26 2.45
#